data_AF-A0AAD7MCD0-F1
#
_entry.id   AF-A0AAD7MCD0-F1
#
_cell.length_a   1.000
_cell.length_b   1.000
_cell.length_c   1.000
_cell.angle_alpha   90.00
_cell.angle_beta   90.00
_cell.angle_gamma   90.00
#
_symmetry.space_group_name_H-M   'P 1'
#
loop_
_entity.id
_entity.type
_entity.pdbx_description
1 polymer ?
#
loop_
_entity_poly.entity_id
_entity_poly.type
_entity_poly.pdbx_seq_one_letter_code
_entity_poly.pdbx_strand_id
1 'polypeptide(L)'
;MHTYADLDFIVSGIKSRTDIKKTFIYADNIATGVEIINHLIGLLPPELRDTVQGYDVLRPYNAALSKEYRKKAMSMFKEGQVRILGIAVLLVEPSAYSIDLLEGASKTASGRGKKKGVDAEKESDAMKRLKSKKRKEHARVRGVHRGSAGGENDVIFVADTPSLDPEADEEGLLVFVQTGECRHAVLTLIYKNKPLQPVVPCCEICCPALLDQTRPGTPPVVPRQSAVKRGEINKDVQLALHKWRVGIKARDYPTPLFGASGILQDETIALLSSVGPFSSRERLVKVLSGQWTWWDKYGDELYACLAALTIPPMVPLPSKRGKKRGPERGSEADGAAVTSKRPNITEPQITAVTSTAESTPHSTSQGTSTA
;
A
#
# COMPACT_ATOMS: atom_id res chain seq x y z
N MET A 1 3.91 -1.35 10.09
CA MET A 1 5.22 -1.64 9.47
C MET A 1 4.98 -2.74 8.46
N HIS A 2 5.36 -2.54 7.20
CA HIS A 2 5.28 -3.60 6.19
C HIS A 2 6.38 -4.61 6.48
N THR A 3 6.06 -5.91 6.51
CA THR A 3 7.01 -6.96 6.87
C THR A 3 7.87 -7.43 5.69
N TYR A 4 7.40 -7.24 4.45
CA TYR A 4 8.06 -7.67 3.22
C TYR A 4 8.43 -9.17 3.16
N ALA A 5 7.84 -9.98 4.03
CA ALA A 5 8.12 -11.41 4.17
C ALA A 5 7.78 -12.21 2.88
N ASP A 6 6.86 -11.68 2.08
CA ASP A 6 6.50 -12.19 0.76
C ASP A 6 7.62 -12.07 -0.28
N LEU A 7 8.69 -11.31 0.00
CA LEU A 7 9.85 -11.17 -0.86
C LEU A 7 11.04 -12.05 -0.43
N ASP A 8 10.95 -12.73 0.72
CA ASP A 8 12.04 -13.51 1.31
C ASP A 8 12.54 -14.61 0.36
N PHE A 9 11.64 -15.19 -0.44
CA PHE A 9 11.98 -16.25 -1.41
C PHE A 9 13.01 -15.80 -2.45
N ILE A 10 13.15 -14.49 -2.69
CA ILE A 10 14.13 -13.94 -3.64
C ILE A 10 15.57 -14.20 -3.14
N VAL A 11 15.76 -14.24 -1.82
CA VAL A 11 17.08 -14.36 -1.17
C VAL A 11 17.23 -15.57 -0.25
N SER A 12 16.19 -16.42 -0.15
CA SER A 12 16.18 -17.59 0.73
C SER A 12 17.09 -18.71 0.22
N GLY A 13 17.85 -19.33 1.13
CA GLY A 13 18.72 -20.49 0.83
C GLY A 13 19.98 -20.16 0.02
N ILE A 14 20.34 -18.89 -0.11
CA ILE A 14 21.45 -18.41 -0.93
C ILE A 14 22.78 -18.57 -0.22
N LYS A 15 23.78 -19.12 -0.92
CA LYS A 15 25.15 -19.30 -0.40
C LYS A 15 26.14 -18.38 -1.09
N SER A 16 25.85 -18.01 -2.34
CA SER A 16 26.71 -17.18 -3.17
C SER A 16 25.91 -16.14 -3.94
N ARG A 17 26.58 -15.05 -4.32
CA ARG A 17 25.98 -14.00 -5.18
C ARG A 17 25.38 -14.55 -6.47
N THR A 18 25.99 -15.58 -7.06
CA THR A 18 25.53 -16.16 -8.32
C THR A 18 24.24 -16.97 -8.19
N ASP A 19 23.89 -17.41 -6.98
CA ASP A 19 22.64 -18.13 -6.72
C ASP A 19 21.42 -17.20 -6.82
N ILE A 20 21.62 -15.89 -6.56
CA ILE A 20 20.56 -14.89 -6.71
C ILE A 20 20.30 -14.68 -8.20
N LYS A 21 19.10 -14.98 -8.70
CA LYS A 21 18.73 -14.64 -10.08
C LYS A 21 18.72 -13.12 -10.27
N LYS A 22 19.01 -12.65 -11.49
CA LYS A 22 18.90 -11.22 -11.81
C LYS A 22 17.43 -10.82 -11.75
N THR A 23 17.10 -9.86 -10.90
CA THR A 23 15.71 -9.51 -10.58
C THR A 23 15.50 -8.01 -10.55
N PHE A 24 14.40 -7.55 -11.14
CA PHE A 24 13.86 -6.22 -10.92
C PHE A 24 12.69 -6.32 -9.96
N ILE A 25 12.68 -5.48 -8.93
CA ILE A 25 11.55 -5.38 -8.00
C ILE A 25 10.94 -4.01 -8.20
N TYR A 26 9.67 -3.97 -8.60
CA TYR A 26 8.93 -2.72 -8.77
C TYR A 26 8.22 -2.33 -7.47
N ALA A 27 8.28 -1.06 -7.11
CA ALA A 27 7.65 -0.49 -5.93
C ALA A 27 6.91 0.80 -6.29
N ASP A 28 5.79 1.07 -5.62
CA ASP A 28 4.93 2.21 -5.94
C ASP A 28 5.59 3.57 -5.68
N ASN A 29 6.54 3.61 -4.75
CA ASN A 29 7.24 4.84 -4.39
C ASN A 29 8.67 4.56 -3.92
N ILE A 30 9.46 5.63 -3.86
CA ILE A 30 10.89 5.59 -3.54
C ILE A 30 11.15 5.03 -2.14
N ALA A 31 10.35 5.44 -1.14
CA ALA A 31 10.54 5.01 0.23
C ALA A 31 10.31 3.49 0.35
N THR A 32 9.21 2.98 -0.20
CA THR A 32 8.91 1.54 -0.21
C THR A 32 9.98 0.75 -0.97
N GLY A 33 10.48 1.25 -2.10
CA GLY A 33 11.58 0.59 -2.82
C GLY A 33 12.87 0.50 -2.00
N VAL A 34 13.17 1.52 -1.19
CA VAL A 34 14.32 1.50 -0.26
C VAL A 34 14.09 0.53 0.89
N GLU A 35 12.88 0.52 1.48
CA GLU A 35 12.51 -0.39 2.56
C GLU A 35 12.61 -1.87 2.14
N ILE A 36 12.13 -2.21 0.93
CA ILE A 36 12.26 -3.55 0.33
C ILE A 36 13.73 -3.96 0.21
N ILE A 37 14.58 -3.08 -0.31
CA ILE A 37 16.01 -3.38 -0.49
C ILE A 37 16.69 -3.61 0.86
N ASN A 38 16.39 -2.77 1.85
CA ASN A 38 16.95 -2.92 3.20
C ASN A 38 16.49 -4.23 3.87
N HIS A 39 15.22 -4.61 3.70
CA HIS A 39 14.69 -5.89 4.17
C HIS A 39 15.46 -7.07 3.57
N LEU A 40 15.59 -7.11 2.24
CA LEU A 40 16.29 -8.20 1.55
C LEU A 40 17.78 -8.27 1.91
N ILE A 41 18.45 -7.13 2.09
CA ILE A 41 19.84 -7.10 2.61
C ILE A 41 19.91 -7.71 4.01
N GLY A 42 18.92 -7.43 4.86
CA GLY A 42 18.78 -7.98 6.21
C GLY A 42 18.58 -9.49 6.28
N LEU A 43 18.28 -10.15 5.15
CA LEU A 43 18.14 -11.61 5.03
C LEU A 43 19.35 -12.31 4.43
N LEU A 44 20.27 -11.59 3.76
CA LEU A 44 21.45 -12.19 3.15
C LEU A 44 22.39 -12.84 4.18
N PRO A 45 23.24 -13.82 3.82
CA PRO A 45 24.34 -14.24 4.67
C PRO A 45 25.31 -13.09 4.98
N PRO A 46 25.95 -13.04 6.18
CA PRO A 46 26.90 -11.97 6.55
C PRO A 46 27.98 -11.72 5.50
N GLU A 47 28.47 -12.77 4.84
CA GLU A 47 29.51 -12.71 3.81
C GLU A 47 29.07 -11.91 2.57
N LEU A 48 27.76 -11.85 2.31
CA LEU A 48 27.15 -11.05 1.24
C LEU A 48 26.68 -9.67 1.74
N ARG A 49 26.64 -9.44 3.06
CA ARG A 49 26.36 -8.13 3.67
C ARG A 49 27.63 -7.30 3.83
N ASP A 50 28.73 -7.93 4.23
CA ASP A 50 30.00 -7.30 4.67
C ASP A 50 30.87 -6.72 3.54
N THR A 51 30.43 -6.77 2.27
CA THR A 51 31.07 -6.03 1.18
C THR A 51 30.79 -4.54 1.32
N VAL A 52 31.42 -3.87 2.29
CA VAL A 52 31.39 -2.44 2.66
C VAL A 52 29.98 -1.82 2.83
N GLN A 53 28.88 -2.48 2.45
CA GLN A 53 27.54 -1.91 2.41
C GLN A 53 26.37 -2.83 1.95
N GLY A 54 26.56 -4.12 1.62
CA GLY A 54 25.50 -4.97 1.03
C GLY A 54 24.92 -4.50 -0.33
N TYR A 55 25.24 -3.25 -0.74
CA TYR A 55 24.79 -2.60 -1.96
C TYR A 55 25.48 -3.13 -3.22
N ASP A 56 26.42 -4.06 -3.10
CA ASP A 56 27.04 -4.67 -4.27
C ASP A 56 26.16 -5.75 -4.89
N VAL A 57 25.22 -6.31 -4.13
CA VAL A 57 24.28 -7.34 -4.61
C VAL A 57 22.89 -6.77 -4.85
N LEU A 58 22.41 -5.85 -4.02
CA LEU A 58 21.10 -5.21 -4.16
C LEU A 58 21.23 -3.69 -4.21
N ARG A 59 20.60 -3.01 -5.17
CA ARG A 59 20.62 -1.53 -5.22
C ARG A 59 19.24 -0.92 -5.42
N PRO A 60 18.92 0.21 -4.74
CA PRO A 60 17.80 1.03 -5.15
C PRO A 60 18.11 1.67 -6.52
N TYR A 61 17.09 1.80 -7.35
CA TYR A 61 17.16 2.43 -8.67
C TYR A 61 15.91 3.29 -8.88
N ASN A 62 16.03 4.60 -8.66
CA ASN A 62 14.90 5.52 -8.78
C ASN A 62 15.36 6.92 -9.22
N ALA A 63 14.41 7.76 -9.62
CA ALA A 63 14.68 9.07 -10.20
C ALA A 63 15.33 10.09 -9.22
N ALA A 64 15.20 9.91 -7.90
CA ALA A 64 15.86 10.78 -6.92
C ALA A 64 17.37 10.54 -6.83
N LEU A 65 17.87 9.42 -7.36
CA LEU A 65 19.30 9.11 -7.42
C LEU A 65 19.96 9.79 -8.63
N SER A 66 21.21 10.21 -8.45
CA SER A 66 21.96 10.90 -9.51
C SER A 66 22.05 10.09 -10.79
N LYS A 67 22.21 10.78 -11.92
CA LYS A 67 22.34 10.13 -13.24
C LYS A 67 23.57 9.22 -13.28
N GLU A 68 24.66 9.65 -12.66
CA GLU A 68 25.92 8.93 -12.51
C GLU A 68 25.71 7.63 -11.73
N TYR A 69 25.01 7.72 -10.59
CA TYR A 69 24.67 6.55 -9.78
C TYR A 69 23.83 5.55 -10.58
N ARG A 70 22.74 6.01 -11.23
CA ARG A 70 21.85 5.13 -12.01
C ARG A 70 22.59 4.45 -13.15
N LYS A 71 23.41 5.19 -13.90
CA LYS A 71 24.24 4.61 -14.97
C LYS A 71 25.17 3.53 -14.43
N LYS A 72 25.85 3.78 -13.31
CA LYS A 72 26.74 2.82 -12.67
C LYS A 72 26.00 1.58 -12.16
N ALA A 73 24.89 1.76 -11.44
CA ALA A 73 24.08 0.65 -10.92
C ALA A 73 23.56 -0.26 -12.03
N MET A 74 23.12 0.32 -13.16
CA MET A 74 22.67 -0.45 -14.32
C MET A 74 23.83 -1.20 -15.01
N SER A 75 25.03 -0.61 -15.10
CA SER A 75 26.22 -1.32 -15.61
C SER A 75 26.56 -2.52 -14.74
N MET A 76 26.64 -2.31 -13.42
CA MET A 76 26.91 -3.38 -12.45
C MET A 76 25.86 -4.49 -12.50
N PHE A 77 24.59 -4.16 -12.74
CA PHE A 77 23.53 -5.16 -12.91
C PHE A 77 23.69 -5.97 -14.22
N LYS A 78 24.04 -5.31 -15.32
CA LYS A 78 24.35 -5.98 -16.60
C LYS A 78 25.54 -6.92 -16.46
N GLU A 79 26.59 -6.50 -15.76
CA GLU A 79 27.78 -7.31 -15.46
C GLU A 79 27.51 -8.41 -14.42
N GLY A 80 26.35 -8.39 -13.75
CA GLY A 80 25.98 -9.39 -12.74
C GLY A 80 26.68 -9.21 -11.39
N GLN A 81 27.31 -8.06 -11.17
CA GLN A 81 27.79 -7.64 -9.86
C GLN A 81 26.58 -7.37 -8.95
N VAL A 82 25.67 -6.50 -9.41
CA VAL A 82 24.35 -6.33 -8.78
C VAL A 82 23.40 -7.39 -9.35
N ARG A 83 22.64 -8.05 -8.47
CA ARG A 83 21.67 -9.08 -8.84
C ARG A 83 20.23 -8.59 -8.69
N ILE A 84 19.97 -7.63 -7.82
CA ILE A 84 18.61 -7.12 -7.60
C ILE A 84 18.60 -5.60 -7.71
N LEU A 85 17.69 -5.07 -8.52
CA LEU A 85 17.41 -3.63 -8.60
C LEU A 85 16.00 -3.35 -8.08
N GLY A 86 15.92 -2.58 -7.00
CA GLY A 86 14.67 -2.05 -6.46
C GLY A 86 14.26 -0.80 -7.22
N ILE A 87 13.39 -0.96 -8.19
CA ILE A 87 12.85 0.11 -9.02
C ILE A 87 11.59 0.66 -8.37
N ALA A 88 11.56 1.97 -8.11
CA ALA A 88 10.31 2.62 -7.76
C ALA A 88 9.59 3.07 -9.04
N VAL A 89 8.67 2.24 -9.53
CA VAL A 89 7.73 2.59 -10.61
C VAL A 89 6.37 2.02 -10.20
N LEU A 90 5.41 2.91 -10.04
CA LEU A 90 4.00 2.57 -9.90
C LEU A 90 3.52 2.03 -11.24
N LEU A 91 3.34 0.71 -11.34
CA LEU A 91 2.86 0.07 -12.57
C LEU A 91 1.38 0.35 -12.79
N VAL A 92 0.56 0.30 -11.74
CA VAL A 92 -0.85 0.68 -11.79
C VAL A 92 -1.30 1.15 -10.41
N GLU A 93 -2.09 2.23 -10.38
CA GLU A 93 -2.76 2.67 -9.16
C GLU A 93 -3.94 1.75 -8.81
N PRO A 94 -4.28 1.54 -7.52
CA PRO A 94 -5.52 0.86 -7.15
C PRO A 94 -6.79 1.50 -7.74
N SER A 95 -6.70 2.81 -8.05
CA SER A 95 -7.75 3.56 -8.74
C SER A 95 -8.07 3.00 -10.13
N ALA A 96 -7.10 2.35 -10.79
CA ALA A 96 -7.24 1.72 -12.10
C ALA A 96 -8.40 0.71 -12.11
N TYR A 97 -8.56 -0.10 -11.06
CA TYR A 97 -9.66 -1.07 -10.94
C TYR A 97 -11.03 -0.41 -10.77
N SER A 98 -11.08 0.85 -10.32
CA SER A 98 -12.33 1.59 -10.09
C SER A 98 -12.84 2.33 -11.32
N ILE A 99 -12.06 2.34 -12.42
CA ILE A 99 -12.44 2.99 -13.68
C ILE A 99 -13.40 2.06 -14.43
N ASP A 100 -14.59 2.55 -14.73
CA ASP A 100 -15.53 1.83 -15.59
C ASP A 100 -15.25 2.18 -17.05
N LEU A 101 -14.57 1.26 -17.74
CA LEU A 101 -14.22 1.40 -19.16
C LEU A 101 -15.46 1.32 -20.08
N LEU A 102 -16.55 0.69 -19.63
CA LEU A 102 -17.79 0.56 -20.40
C LEU A 102 -18.60 1.87 -20.37
N GLU A 103 -18.65 2.54 -19.22
CA GLU A 103 -19.28 3.86 -19.11
C GLU A 103 -18.57 4.94 -19.94
N GLY A 104 -17.26 4.83 -20.12
CA GLY A 104 -16.44 5.76 -20.92
C GLY A 104 -16.76 5.70 -22.41
N ALA A 105 -16.87 4.49 -22.97
CA ALA A 105 -17.18 4.26 -24.37
C ALA A 105 -18.56 4.81 -24.79
N SER A 106 -19.53 4.85 -23.87
CA SER A 106 -20.85 5.43 -24.15
C SER A 106 -20.85 6.96 -24.21
N LYS A 107 -19.89 7.64 -23.56
CA LYS A 107 -19.84 9.12 -23.53
C LYS A 107 -19.09 9.73 -24.71
N THR A 108 -18.14 9.00 -25.29
CA THR A 108 -17.41 9.43 -26.50
C THR A 108 -18.28 9.40 -27.76
N ALA A 109 -19.39 8.64 -27.76
CA ALA A 109 -20.39 8.67 -28.83
C ALA A 109 -21.29 9.92 -28.81
N SER A 110 -21.38 10.65 -27.69
CA SER A 110 -22.08 11.93 -27.65
C SER A 110 -21.08 13.06 -27.88
N GLY A 111 -21.19 13.72 -29.04
CA GLY A 111 -20.21 14.67 -29.54
C GLY A 111 -19.67 15.68 -28.52
N ARG A 112 -18.38 16.00 -28.70
CA ARG A 112 -17.57 17.00 -28.01
C ARG A 112 -18.11 18.41 -28.25
N GLY A 113 -19.37 18.66 -27.88
CA GLY A 113 -20.03 19.95 -27.92
C GLY A 113 -19.57 20.77 -26.72
N LYS A 114 -18.84 21.84 -27.01
CA LYS A 114 -18.39 22.88 -26.07
C LYS A 114 -19.60 23.60 -25.45
N LYS A 115 -20.32 22.97 -24.50
CA LYS A 115 -21.34 23.66 -23.70
C LYS A 115 -20.65 24.49 -22.62
N LYS A 116 -20.34 25.74 -22.99
CA LYS A 116 -20.14 26.85 -22.05
C LYS A 116 -21.46 27.10 -21.31
N GLY A 117 -21.41 27.09 -19.98
CA GLY A 117 -22.42 27.70 -19.12
C GLY A 117 -23.73 26.92 -19.00
N VAL A 118 -23.73 25.82 -18.26
CA VAL A 118 -24.93 25.36 -17.56
C VAL A 118 -24.50 25.05 -16.14
N ASP A 119 -25.21 25.62 -15.18
CA ASP A 119 -24.98 25.49 -13.75
C ASP A 119 -24.72 24.03 -13.37
N ALA A 120 -23.52 23.76 -12.84
CA ALA A 120 -23.19 22.44 -12.32
C ALA A 120 -24.10 22.19 -11.11
N GLU A 121 -25.24 21.51 -11.33
CA GLU A 121 -26.10 21.03 -10.27
C GLU A 121 -25.22 20.32 -9.25
N LYS A 122 -25.19 20.85 -8.02
CA LYS A 122 -24.42 20.27 -6.93
C LYS A 122 -24.97 18.88 -6.66
N GLU A 123 -24.22 17.87 -7.12
CA GLU A 123 -24.53 16.48 -6.85
C GLU A 123 -24.72 16.27 -5.34
N SER A 124 -25.84 15.66 -4.97
CA SER A 124 -26.19 15.41 -3.57
C SER A 124 -25.21 14.44 -2.92
N ASP A 125 -25.00 14.57 -1.61
CA ASP A 125 -24.09 13.68 -0.86
C ASP A 125 -24.53 12.21 -0.93
N ALA A 126 -25.83 11.95 -1.08
CA ALA A 126 -26.37 10.61 -1.28
C ALA A 126 -25.91 10.01 -2.61
N MET A 127 -25.96 10.79 -3.70
CA MET A 127 -25.52 10.33 -5.02
C MET A 127 -24.00 10.08 -5.04
N LYS A 128 -23.20 10.95 -4.42
CA LYS A 128 -21.75 10.73 -4.27
C LYS A 128 -21.40 9.44 -3.52
N ARG A 129 -22.11 9.15 -2.42
CA ARG A 129 -21.95 7.91 -1.65
C ARG A 129 -22.30 6.68 -2.48
N LEU A 130 -23.40 6.75 -3.24
CA LEU A 130 -23.81 5.66 -4.13
C LEU A 130 -22.77 5.39 -5.23
N LYS A 131 -22.27 6.44 -5.91
CA LYS A 131 -21.21 6.32 -6.92
C LYS A 131 -19.93 5.74 -6.31
N SER A 132 -19.54 6.19 -5.12
CA SER A 132 -18.37 5.63 -4.41
C SER A 132 -18.55 4.15 -4.09
N LYS A 133 -19.74 3.72 -3.63
CA LYS A 133 -20.04 2.31 -3.38
C LYS A 133 -19.97 1.48 -4.66
N LYS A 134 -20.57 1.96 -5.76
CA LYS A 134 -20.51 1.30 -7.07
C LYS A 134 -19.08 1.13 -7.58
N ARG A 135 -18.24 2.17 -7.48
CA ARG A 135 -16.82 2.10 -7.88
C ARG A 135 -16.02 1.08 -7.08
N LYS A 136 -16.24 1.02 -5.76
CA LYS A 136 -15.58 0.03 -4.90
C LYS A 136 -16.00 -1.39 -5.26
N GLU A 137 -17.29 -1.61 -5.52
CA GLU A 137 -17.79 -2.91 -5.94
C GLU A 137 -17.24 -3.32 -7.31
N HIS A 138 -17.21 -2.38 -8.27
CA HIS A 138 -16.56 -2.59 -9.57
C HIS A 138 -15.09 -2.99 -9.42
N ALA A 139 -14.32 -2.25 -8.62
CA ALA A 139 -12.93 -2.59 -8.36
C ALA A 139 -12.75 -3.97 -7.72
N ARG A 140 -13.65 -4.34 -6.80
CA ARG A 140 -13.67 -5.66 -6.15
C ARG A 140 -13.88 -6.78 -7.16
N VAL A 141 -14.90 -6.68 -8.01
CA VAL A 141 -15.18 -7.71 -9.02
C VAL A 141 -14.10 -7.79 -10.10
N ARG A 142 -13.39 -6.68 -10.35
CA ARG A 142 -12.21 -6.60 -11.23
C ARG A 142 -10.90 -7.05 -10.58
N GLY A 143 -10.95 -7.55 -9.35
CA GLY A 143 -9.82 -8.24 -8.73
C GLY A 143 -8.83 -7.36 -7.96
N VAL A 144 -9.22 -6.15 -7.53
CA VAL A 144 -8.33 -5.26 -6.74
C VAL A 144 -7.78 -5.88 -5.44
N HIS A 145 -8.41 -6.95 -4.94
CA HIS A 145 -8.00 -7.69 -3.74
C HIS A 145 -7.54 -9.13 -4.03
N ARG A 146 -7.36 -9.50 -5.30
CA ARG A 146 -6.86 -10.82 -5.69
C ARG A 146 -5.45 -11.01 -5.16
N GLY A 147 -5.14 -12.21 -4.68
CA GLY A 147 -3.86 -12.52 -4.04
C GLY A 147 -3.72 -11.99 -2.62
N SER A 148 -4.80 -11.50 -2.00
CA SER A 148 -4.79 -11.09 -0.59
C SER A 148 -4.50 -12.27 0.36
N ALA A 149 -4.07 -11.96 1.59
CA ALA A 149 -3.88 -12.97 2.62
C ALA A 149 -5.15 -13.81 2.81
N GLY A 150 -5.03 -15.14 2.79
CA GLY A 150 -6.14 -16.08 2.96
C GLY A 150 -6.91 -16.50 1.70
N GLY A 151 -6.71 -15.83 0.55
CA GLY A 151 -7.30 -16.27 -0.74
C GLY A 151 -8.80 -16.07 -0.92
N GLU A 152 -9.48 -15.45 0.05
CA GLU A 152 -10.93 -15.20 0.02
C GLU A 152 -11.40 -14.38 -1.19
N ASN A 153 -10.49 -13.61 -1.82
CA ASN A 153 -10.79 -12.70 -2.93
C ASN A 153 -10.24 -13.19 -4.28
N ASP A 154 -9.85 -14.45 -4.40
CA ASP A 154 -9.22 -14.96 -5.62
C ASP A 154 -10.23 -15.38 -6.70
N VAL A 155 -11.51 -15.51 -6.32
CA VAL A 155 -12.60 -15.83 -7.23
C VAL A 155 -12.73 -14.76 -8.32
N ILE A 156 -12.76 -15.20 -9.57
CA ILE A 156 -13.02 -14.35 -10.73
C ILE A 156 -14.54 -14.21 -10.89
N PHE A 157 -15.07 -13.05 -10.52
CA PHE A 157 -16.52 -12.79 -10.61
C PHE A 157 -16.97 -12.40 -12.01
N VAL A 158 -16.06 -11.85 -12.83
CA VAL A 158 -16.34 -11.45 -14.20
C VAL A 158 -15.25 -12.04 -15.08
N ALA A 159 -15.61 -12.97 -15.96
CA ALA A 159 -14.70 -13.60 -16.91
C ALA A 159 -14.83 -12.93 -18.29
N ASP A 160 -14.65 -11.61 -18.33
CA ASP A 160 -14.64 -10.81 -19.56
C ASP A 160 -13.36 -9.97 -19.64
N THR A 161 -13.06 -9.50 -20.85
CA THR A 161 -12.01 -8.50 -21.09
C THR A 161 -12.67 -7.20 -21.53
N PRO A 162 -12.42 -6.05 -20.86
CA PRO A 162 -12.86 -4.76 -21.36
C PRO A 162 -12.38 -4.50 -22.79
N SER A 163 -13.13 -3.72 -23.57
CA SER A 163 -12.72 -3.41 -24.96
C SER A 163 -11.36 -2.71 -24.97
N LEU A 164 -10.44 -3.23 -25.79
CA LEU A 164 -9.14 -2.62 -26.02
C LEU A 164 -9.25 -1.50 -27.07
N ASP A 165 -8.86 -0.30 -26.67
CA ASP A 165 -8.65 0.84 -27.58
C ASP A 165 -7.13 0.98 -27.85
N PRO A 166 -6.64 0.66 -29.06
CA PRO A 166 -5.23 0.77 -29.41
C PRO A 166 -4.66 2.20 -29.35
N GLU A 167 -5.53 3.22 -29.39
CA GLU A 167 -5.13 4.63 -29.40
C GLU A 167 -5.22 5.28 -28.00
N ALA A 168 -5.58 4.50 -26.98
CA ALA A 168 -5.67 5.01 -25.61
C ALA A 168 -4.28 5.30 -25.02
N ASP A 169 -4.15 6.40 -24.28
CA ASP A 169 -2.88 6.86 -23.69
C ASP A 169 -2.25 5.84 -22.74
N GLU A 170 -3.06 4.97 -22.11
CA GLU A 170 -2.60 3.92 -21.22
C GLU A 170 -2.09 2.66 -21.94
N GLU A 171 -2.13 2.62 -23.29
CA GLU A 171 -1.64 1.51 -24.11
C GLU A 171 -2.23 0.14 -23.71
N GLY A 172 -3.50 0.12 -23.30
CA GLY A 172 -4.21 -1.10 -22.86
C GLY A 172 -3.92 -1.56 -21.44
N LEU A 173 -3.18 -0.78 -20.63
CA LEU A 173 -2.85 -1.12 -19.24
C LEU A 173 -4.11 -1.32 -18.37
N LEU A 174 -5.14 -0.48 -18.53
CA LEU A 174 -6.39 -0.62 -17.79
C LEU A 174 -7.12 -1.92 -18.15
N VAL A 175 -7.14 -2.28 -19.43
CA VAL A 175 -7.69 -3.56 -19.92
C VAL A 175 -6.91 -4.73 -19.33
N PHE A 176 -5.58 -4.65 -19.34
CA PHE A 176 -4.72 -5.68 -18.79
C PHE A 176 -4.98 -5.91 -17.31
N VAL A 177 -5.09 -4.88 -16.48
CA VAL A 177 -5.29 -5.09 -15.03
C VAL A 177 -6.71 -5.51 -14.66
N GLN A 178 -7.72 -5.08 -15.43
CA GLN A 178 -9.13 -5.35 -15.17
C GLN A 178 -9.66 -6.64 -15.82
N THR A 179 -8.88 -7.32 -16.66
CA THR A 179 -9.34 -8.53 -17.35
C THR A 179 -9.68 -9.65 -16.37
N GLY A 180 -10.77 -10.35 -16.67
CA GLY A 180 -11.14 -11.63 -16.10
C GLY A 180 -10.65 -12.84 -16.91
N GLU A 181 -9.98 -12.60 -18.02
CA GLU A 181 -9.48 -13.62 -18.94
C GLU A 181 -7.95 -13.76 -18.87
N CYS A 182 -7.40 -14.69 -19.65
CA CYS A 182 -5.96 -14.95 -19.66
C CYS A 182 -5.15 -13.67 -19.94
N ARG A 183 -4.28 -13.28 -18.99
CA ARG A 183 -3.37 -12.12 -19.15
C ARG A 183 -2.49 -12.22 -20.37
N HIS A 184 -2.01 -13.41 -20.71
CA HIS A 184 -1.20 -13.60 -21.91
C HIS A 184 -2.02 -13.37 -23.18
N ALA A 185 -3.30 -13.74 -23.21
CA ALA A 185 -4.16 -13.44 -24.36
C ALA A 185 -4.32 -11.93 -24.57
N VAL A 186 -4.52 -11.17 -23.49
CA VAL A 186 -4.59 -9.70 -23.53
C VAL A 186 -3.28 -9.09 -24.02
N LEU A 187 -2.12 -9.53 -23.51
CA LEU A 187 -0.81 -9.05 -23.99
C LEU A 187 -0.55 -9.42 -25.46
N THR A 188 -0.98 -10.62 -25.88
CA THR A 188 -0.91 -11.03 -27.28
C THR A 188 -1.72 -10.10 -28.17
N LEU A 189 -2.90 -9.68 -27.72
CA LEU A 189 -3.75 -8.73 -28.43
C LEU A 189 -3.13 -7.33 -28.49
N ILE A 190 -2.68 -6.78 -27.35
CA ILE A 190 -2.07 -5.44 -27.25
C ILE A 190 -0.85 -5.32 -28.16
N TYR A 191 0.07 -6.29 -28.09
CA TYR A 191 1.34 -6.23 -28.81
C TYR A 191 1.33 -6.96 -30.16
N LYS A 192 0.18 -7.50 -30.59
CA LYS A 192 0.02 -8.29 -31.83
C LYS A 192 1.03 -9.45 -31.92
N ASN A 193 1.30 -10.10 -30.80
CA ASN A 193 2.20 -11.25 -30.75
C ASN A 193 1.53 -12.50 -31.36
N LYS A 194 2.32 -13.55 -31.60
CA LYS A 194 1.76 -14.89 -31.89
C LYS A 194 1.17 -15.49 -30.60
N PRO A 195 0.06 -16.25 -30.67
CA PRO A 195 -0.46 -16.98 -29.51
C PRO A 195 0.61 -17.90 -28.92
N LEU A 196 0.82 -17.83 -27.62
CA LEU A 196 1.78 -18.67 -26.92
C LEU A 196 1.13 -20.01 -26.57
N GLN A 197 1.91 -21.10 -26.69
CA GLN A 197 1.62 -22.37 -26.03
C GLN A 197 2.48 -22.43 -24.75
N PRO A 198 1.91 -22.09 -23.57
CA PRO A 198 2.69 -22.01 -22.36
C PRO A 198 3.17 -23.40 -21.94
N VAL A 199 4.49 -23.55 -21.75
CA VAL A 199 5.14 -24.77 -21.23
C VAL A 199 5.23 -24.79 -19.69
N VAL A 200 4.80 -23.69 -19.06
CA VAL A 200 4.75 -23.47 -17.61
C VAL A 200 3.35 -22.95 -17.24
N PRO A 201 2.95 -22.92 -15.96
CA PRO A 201 1.70 -22.28 -15.55
C PRO A 201 1.55 -20.88 -16.19
N CYS A 202 0.37 -20.62 -16.77
CA CYS A 202 0.19 -19.50 -17.69
C CYS A 202 0.17 -18.12 -16.98
N CYS A 203 -0.88 -17.81 -16.22
CA CYS A 203 -1.01 -16.59 -15.43
C CYS A 203 -1.91 -16.87 -14.22
N GLU A 204 -2.08 -15.92 -13.31
CA GLU A 204 -2.86 -16.12 -12.08
C GLU A 204 -4.36 -16.30 -12.35
N ILE A 205 -4.87 -15.83 -13.49
CA ILE A 205 -6.26 -16.06 -13.91
C ILE A 205 -6.47 -17.51 -14.36
N CYS A 206 -5.54 -18.04 -15.16
CA CYS A 206 -5.62 -19.42 -15.67
C CYS A 206 -5.15 -20.46 -14.64
N CYS A 207 -4.27 -20.06 -13.71
CA CYS A 207 -3.69 -20.89 -12.68
C CYS A 207 -3.67 -20.12 -11.34
N PRO A 208 -4.78 -20.10 -10.60
CA PRO A 208 -4.88 -19.38 -9.33
C PRO A 208 -3.86 -19.80 -8.26
N ALA A 209 -3.34 -21.04 -8.33
CA ALA A 209 -2.28 -21.52 -7.45
C ALA A 209 -0.98 -20.70 -7.53
N LEU A 210 -0.79 -19.90 -8.60
CA LEU A 210 0.31 -18.94 -8.68
C LEU A 210 0.21 -17.84 -7.61
N LEU A 211 -1.00 -17.49 -7.16
CA LEU A 211 -1.21 -16.50 -6.09
C LEU A 211 -0.66 -16.98 -4.75
N ASP A 212 -0.65 -18.29 -4.50
CA ASP A 212 -0.10 -18.86 -3.27
C ASP A 212 1.41 -18.70 -3.18
N GLN A 213 2.11 -18.55 -4.31
CA GLN A 213 3.55 -18.31 -4.35
C GLN A 213 3.92 -16.87 -4.00
N THR A 214 2.97 -15.94 -4.07
CA THR A 214 3.18 -14.51 -3.88
C THR A 214 2.26 -13.90 -2.82
N ARG A 215 1.57 -14.73 -2.05
CA ARG A 215 0.56 -14.27 -1.09
C ARG A 215 1.26 -13.52 0.05
N PRO A 216 0.79 -12.32 0.43
CA PRO A 216 1.35 -11.63 1.57
C PRO A 216 1.10 -12.45 2.84
N GLY A 217 2.12 -12.55 3.69
CA GLY A 217 1.96 -13.12 5.03
C GLY A 217 0.93 -12.33 5.83
N THR A 218 0.34 -12.96 6.86
CA THR A 218 -0.59 -12.27 7.74
C THR A 218 0.13 -11.09 8.41
N PRO A 219 -0.36 -9.85 8.24
CA PRO A 219 0.26 -8.71 8.91
C PRO A 219 0.24 -8.95 10.43
N PRO A 220 1.33 -8.65 11.15
CA PRO A 220 1.32 -8.77 12.60
C PRO A 220 0.24 -7.86 13.16
N VAL A 221 -0.56 -8.38 14.09
CA VAL A 221 -1.56 -7.59 14.81
C VAL A 221 -0.82 -6.63 15.72
N VAL A 222 -0.57 -5.41 15.25
CA VAL A 222 0.01 -4.37 16.09
C VAL A 222 -1.11 -3.82 16.98
N PRO A 223 -0.99 -3.92 18.32
CA PRO A 223 -1.99 -3.37 19.21
C PRO A 223 -2.17 -1.88 18.93
N ARG A 224 -3.42 -1.49 18.66
CA ARG A 224 -3.76 -0.11 18.35
C ARG A 224 -3.42 0.74 19.57
N GLN A 225 -2.44 1.63 19.43
CA GLN A 225 -2.12 2.57 20.48
C GLN A 225 -3.29 3.53 20.71
N SER A 226 -3.55 3.81 21.99
CA SER A 226 -4.54 4.81 22.38
C SER A 226 -4.17 6.16 21.76
N ALA A 227 -5.17 6.87 21.25
CA ALA A 227 -4.96 8.21 20.71
C ALA A 227 -4.33 9.13 21.78
N VAL A 228 -3.13 9.61 21.51
CA VAL A 228 -2.42 10.55 22.39
C VAL A 228 -3.07 11.93 22.22
N LYS A 229 -3.47 12.56 23.33
CA LYS A 229 -3.97 13.94 23.33
C LYS A 229 -2.84 14.88 22.90
N ARG A 230 -3.11 15.72 21.90
CA ARG A 230 -2.17 16.72 21.37
C ARG A 230 -2.64 18.12 21.76
N GLY A 231 -1.70 18.95 22.16
CA GLY A 231 -1.88 20.37 22.42
C GLY A 231 -1.28 21.26 21.34
N GLU A 232 -1.02 22.51 21.69
CA GLU A 232 -0.21 23.42 20.88
C GLU A 232 1.25 22.97 20.85
N ILE A 233 1.92 23.19 19.71
CA ILE A 233 3.32 22.85 19.52
C ILE A 233 4.20 23.81 20.32
N ASN A 234 5.01 23.27 21.22
CA ASN A 234 6.07 24.03 21.88
C ASN A 234 7.29 24.15 20.94
N LYS A 235 7.57 25.38 20.47
CA LYS A 235 8.64 25.66 19.50
C LYS A 235 10.03 25.38 20.04
N ASP A 236 10.28 25.59 21.33
CA ASP A 236 11.59 25.37 21.95
C ASP A 236 11.91 23.88 22.02
N VAL A 237 10.92 23.07 22.41
CA VAL A 237 11.03 21.60 22.38
C VAL A 237 11.21 21.09 20.97
N GLN A 238 10.44 21.62 20.01
CA GLN A 238 10.59 21.26 18.59
C GLN A 238 11.99 21.57 18.06
N LEU A 239 12.55 22.74 18.39
CA LEU A 239 13.90 23.13 17.99
C LEU A 239 14.98 22.24 18.64
N ALA A 240 14.83 21.93 19.93
CA ALA A 240 15.74 21.04 20.64
C ALA A 240 15.75 19.63 20.03
N LEU A 241 14.57 19.07 19.74
CA LEU A 241 14.44 17.78 19.07
C LEU A 241 15.02 17.81 17.64
N HIS A 242 14.83 18.92 16.92
CA HIS A 242 15.44 19.11 15.60
C HIS A 242 16.97 19.07 15.69
N LYS A 243 17.55 19.81 16.65
CA LYS A 243 18.99 19.83 16.88
C LYS A 243 19.51 18.44 17.26
N TRP A 244 18.81 17.75 18.14
CA TRP A 244 19.14 16.38 18.54
C TRP A 244 19.19 15.44 17.34
N ARG A 245 18.14 15.38 16.50
CA ARG A 245 18.13 14.48 15.33
C ARG A 245 19.22 14.79 14.31
N VAL A 246 19.57 16.06 14.13
CA VAL A 246 20.66 16.48 13.23
C VAL A 246 22.00 16.01 13.79
N GLY A 247 22.18 16.11 15.11
CA GLY A 247 23.35 15.57 15.81
C GLY A 247 23.49 14.06 15.65
N ILE A 248 22.41 13.30 15.86
CA ILE A 248 22.41 11.84 15.66
C ILE A 248 22.77 11.49 14.22
N LYS A 249 22.15 12.16 13.24
CA LYS A 249 22.48 11.97 11.82
C LYS A 249 23.96 12.23 11.60
N ALA A 250 24.50 13.36 12.03
CA ALA A 250 25.90 13.72 11.78
C ALA A 250 26.88 12.74 12.43
N ARG A 251 26.59 12.28 13.66
CA ARG A 251 27.43 11.36 14.44
C ARG A 251 27.45 9.96 13.86
N ASP A 252 26.28 9.38 13.61
CA ASP A 252 26.17 7.96 13.30
C ASP A 252 26.07 7.70 11.78
N TYR A 253 25.72 8.73 11.01
CA TYR A 253 25.52 8.66 9.56
C TYR A 253 26.13 9.90 8.88
N PRO A 254 27.47 9.95 8.72
CA PRO A 254 28.12 11.07 8.06
C PRO A 254 27.77 11.17 6.56
N THR A 255 27.65 10.04 5.86
CA THR A 255 27.45 9.96 4.39
C THR A 255 26.12 9.33 3.90
N PRO A 256 24.99 9.36 4.62
CA PRO A 256 23.77 8.66 4.24
C PRO A 256 23.09 9.35 3.05
N LEU A 257 22.32 8.53 2.34
CA LEU A 257 21.43 8.98 1.27
C LEU A 257 20.12 9.61 1.81
N PHE A 258 19.92 9.67 3.14
CA PHE A 258 18.72 10.21 3.78
C PHE A 258 19.05 11.40 4.70
N GLY A 259 18.10 12.34 4.80
CA GLY A 259 18.20 13.51 5.69
C GLY A 259 17.88 13.17 7.16
N ALA A 260 18.08 14.11 8.09
CA ALA A 260 17.84 13.88 9.52
C ALA A 260 16.38 13.46 9.84
N SER A 261 15.42 13.77 8.97
CA SER A 261 14.03 13.29 9.06
C SER A 261 13.90 11.77 8.97
N GLY A 262 14.88 11.07 8.38
CA GLY A 262 14.94 9.60 8.40
C GLY A 262 15.28 9.01 9.77
N ILE A 263 15.86 9.80 10.69
CA ILE A 263 16.05 9.42 12.10
C ILE A 263 14.77 9.69 12.88
N LEU A 264 14.21 10.89 12.78
CA LEU A 264 12.99 11.29 13.47
C LEU A 264 12.18 12.24 12.58
N GLN A 265 11.01 11.77 12.12
CA GLN A 265 10.14 12.50 11.19
C GLN A 265 9.62 13.81 11.80
N ASP A 266 9.30 14.80 10.95
CA ASP A 266 8.81 16.10 11.38
C ASP A 266 7.47 15.98 12.13
N GLU A 267 6.59 15.09 11.69
CA GLU A 267 5.31 14.78 12.33
C GLU A 267 5.52 14.20 13.74
N THR A 268 6.59 13.43 13.93
CA THR A 268 6.94 12.85 15.23
C THR A 268 7.50 13.93 16.16
N ILE A 269 8.32 14.86 15.65
CA ILE A 269 8.76 16.02 16.43
C ILE A 269 7.56 16.90 16.82
N ALA A 270 6.64 17.15 15.90
CA ALA A 270 5.41 17.90 16.17
C ALA A 270 4.54 17.20 17.23
N LEU A 271 4.45 15.86 17.19
CA LEU A 271 3.80 15.07 18.24
C LEU A 271 4.50 15.26 19.59
N LEU A 272 5.81 14.98 19.70
CA LEU A 272 6.53 15.06 20.97
C LEU A 272 6.54 16.47 21.58
N SER A 273 6.58 17.50 20.74
CA SER A 273 6.52 18.90 21.18
C SER A 273 5.13 19.39 21.57
N SER A 274 4.06 18.59 21.35
CA SER A 274 2.67 18.99 21.64
C SER A 274 2.03 18.20 22.79
N VAL A 275 2.70 17.21 23.37
CA VAL A 275 2.10 16.32 24.40
C VAL A 275 2.42 16.71 25.83
N GLY A 276 3.22 17.75 26.05
CA GLY A 276 3.66 18.20 27.38
C GLY A 276 4.85 17.38 27.95
N PRO A 277 5.15 17.50 29.25
CA PRO A 277 6.40 17.00 29.84
C PRO A 277 6.51 15.48 29.91
N PHE A 278 7.71 14.94 29.69
CA PHE A 278 8.01 13.51 29.83
C PHE A 278 8.61 13.21 31.21
N SER A 279 7.75 13.14 32.23
CA SER A 279 8.17 12.85 33.61
C SER A 279 8.64 11.42 33.85
N SER A 280 8.41 10.51 32.91
CA SER A 280 8.85 9.12 33.01
C SER A 280 9.06 8.50 31.63
N ARG A 281 9.91 7.46 31.57
CA ARG A 281 10.21 6.74 30.34
C ARG A 281 8.99 6.03 29.77
N GLU A 282 8.11 5.53 30.65
CA GLU A 282 6.88 4.82 30.28
C GLU A 282 5.93 5.74 29.50
N ARG A 283 5.93 7.05 29.79
CA ARG A 283 5.16 8.02 29.00
C ARG A 283 5.69 8.12 27.58
N LEU A 284 7.01 8.18 27.40
CA LEU A 284 7.60 8.21 26.05
C LEU A 284 7.33 6.90 25.30
N VAL A 285 7.44 5.75 25.97
CA VAL A 285 7.05 4.43 25.43
C VAL A 285 5.60 4.48 24.93
N LYS A 286 4.65 4.94 25.74
CA LYS A 286 3.23 5.03 25.33
C LYS A 286 2.98 5.95 24.14
N VAL A 287 3.79 7.00 23.98
CA VAL A 287 3.66 7.97 22.89
C VAL A 287 4.30 7.46 21.59
N LEU A 288 5.41 6.72 21.68
CA LEU A 288 6.31 6.51 20.54
C LEU A 288 6.72 5.06 20.28
N SER A 289 6.73 4.18 21.29
CA SER A 289 7.18 2.79 21.11
C SER A 289 6.32 2.06 20.09
N GLY A 290 6.89 1.14 19.31
CA GLY A 290 6.15 0.36 18.30
C GLY A 290 5.79 1.10 17.00
N GLN A 291 5.91 2.43 16.94
CA GLN A 291 5.78 3.19 15.68
C GLN A 291 7.12 3.71 15.16
N TRP A 292 8.08 3.92 16.05
CA TRP A 292 9.39 4.46 15.68
C TRP A 292 10.43 3.35 15.58
N THR A 293 10.91 3.10 14.38
CA THR A 293 11.86 2.01 14.05
C THR A 293 13.20 2.11 14.75
N TRP A 294 13.57 3.31 15.23
CA TRP A 294 14.85 3.53 15.91
C TRP A 294 14.76 3.45 17.44
N TRP A 295 13.61 3.01 17.98
CA TRP A 295 13.37 2.95 19.42
C TRP A 295 14.48 2.21 20.18
N ASP A 296 14.88 1.02 19.71
CA ASP A 296 15.86 0.20 20.41
C ASP A 296 17.27 0.81 20.42
N LYS A 297 17.58 1.65 19.42
CA LYS A 297 18.90 2.29 19.30
C LYS A 297 18.97 3.65 19.98
N TYR A 298 17.93 4.47 19.86
CA TYR A 298 17.94 5.88 20.27
C TYR A 298 16.87 6.23 21.31
N GLY A 299 16.03 5.30 21.74
CA GLY A 299 14.93 5.55 22.67
C GLY A 299 15.39 6.16 23.99
N ASP A 300 16.47 5.63 24.56
CA ASP A 300 17.02 6.12 25.83
C ASP A 300 17.71 7.48 25.68
N GLU A 301 18.45 7.70 24.59
CA GLU A 301 19.09 8.98 24.30
C GLU A 301 18.05 10.09 24.03
N LEU A 302 16.97 9.75 23.31
CA LEU A 302 15.84 10.65 23.09
C LEU A 302 15.13 11.00 24.40
N TYR A 303 14.92 10.01 25.28
CA TYR A 303 14.34 10.24 26.60
C TYR A 303 15.21 11.18 27.43
N ALA A 304 16.52 10.94 27.50
CA ALA A 304 17.45 11.81 28.20
C ALA A 304 17.42 13.25 27.65
N CYS A 305 17.36 13.40 26.32
CA CYS A 305 17.20 14.71 25.68
C CYS A 305 15.91 15.41 26.12
N LEU A 306 14.77 14.70 26.11
CA LEU A 306 13.47 15.27 26.52
C LEU A 306 13.41 15.58 28.02
N ALA A 307 14.00 14.74 28.87
CA ALA A 307 14.03 14.92 30.32
C ALA A 307 14.88 16.12 30.75
N ALA A 308 15.88 16.50 29.93
CA ALA A 308 16.71 17.67 30.16
C ALA A 308 16.03 19.00 29.77
N LEU A 309 14.88 18.96 29.07
CA LEU A 309 14.15 20.15 28.65
C LEU A 309 13.12 20.57 29.69
N THR A 310 13.00 21.89 29.90
CA THR A 310 11.89 22.47 30.66
C THR A 310 10.64 22.52 29.77
N ILE A 311 9.91 21.41 29.71
CA ILE A 311 8.70 21.30 28.89
C ILE A 311 7.48 21.78 29.69
N PRO A 312 6.78 22.84 29.27
CA PRO A 312 5.58 23.30 29.96
C PRO A 312 4.43 22.29 29.85
N PRO A 313 3.43 22.36 30.74
CA PRO A 313 2.21 21.58 30.63
C PRO A 313 1.54 21.74 29.25
N MET A 314 0.88 20.68 28.78
CA MET A 314 0.18 20.68 27.49
C MET A 314 -0.91 21.75 27.46
N VAL A 315 -0.86 22.65 26.48
CA VAL A 315 -1.93 23.62 26.20
C VAL A 315 -2.93 22.97 25.24
N PRO A 316 -4.19 22.74 25.63
CA PRO A 316 -5.18 22.10 24.74
C PRO A 316 -5.45 22.95 23.50
N LEU A 317 -5.60 22.29 22.35
CA LEU A 317 -6.04 22.97 21.13
C LEU A 317 -7.44 23.56 21.34
N PRO A 318 -7.73 24.76 20.79
CA PRO A 318 -9.04 25.37 20.89
C PRO A 318 -10.09 24.42 20.31
N SER A 319 -11.05 24.04 21.14
CA SER A 319 -12.18 23.23 20.71
C SER A 319 -12.87 23.96 19.56
N LYS A 320 -12.84 23.38 18.35
CA LYS A 320 -13.74 23.76 17.26
C LYS A 320 -15.16 23.38 17.66
N ARG A 321 -15.74 24.10 18.63
CA ARG A 321 -17.17 24.06 18.91
C ARG A 321 -17.81 24.55 17.62
N GLY A 322 -18.36 23.62 16.86
CA GLY A 322 -19.07 23.93 15.62
C GLY A 322 -19.99 25.11 15.88
N LYS A 323 -19.85 26.16 15.07
CA LYS A 323 -20.74 27.32 15.07
C LYS A 323 -22.14 26.74 14.90
N LYS A 324 -22.86 26.57 16.01
CA LYS A 324 -24.25 26.12 16.01
C LYS A 324 -24.96 27.19 15.19
N ARG A 325 -25.36 26.87 13.96
CA ARG A 325 -26.20 27.75 13.13
C ARG A 325 -27.37 28.11 14.02
N GLY A 326 -27.39 29.36 14.50
CA GLY A 326 -28.51 29.86 15.28
C GLY A 326 -29.75 29.80 14.40
N PRO A 327 -30.92 29.43 14.96
CA PRO A 327 -32.16 29.64 14.24
C PRO A 327 -32.32 31.16 14.12
N GLU A 328 -32.39 31.67 12.89
CA GLU A 328 -33.00 32.97 12.67
C GLU A 328 -34.40 32.93 13.28
N ARG A 329 -34.66 33.91 14.16
CA ARG A 329 -35.95 34.15 14.78
C ARG A 329 -37.01 34.33 13.69
N GLY A 330 -37.85 33.32 13.53
CA GLY A 330 -39.22 33.44 13.04
C GLY A 330 -40.15 33.04 14.19
N SER A 331 -41.17 33.87 14.41
CA SER A 331 -42.13 33.91 15.51
C SER A 331 -42.95 32.63 15.76
N GLU A 332 -43.29 32.46 17.05
CA GLU A 332 -44.53 31.90 17.64
C GLU A 332 -45.35 30.86 16.85
N ALA A 333 -45.42 29.64 17.40
CA ALA A 333 -46.69 28.96 17.72
C ALA A 333 -46.43 27.67 18.50
N ASP A 334 -47.38 27.38 19.39
CA ASP A 334 -47.50 26.24 20.30
C ASP A 334 -47.30 24.85 19.68
N GLY A 335 -46.88 23.88 20.51
CA GLY A 335 -47.18 22.48 20.24
C GLY A 335 -46.21 21.44 20.80
N ALA A 336 -46.61 20.86 21.93
CA ALA A 336 -46.47 19.45 22.34
C ALA A 336 -45.15 18.67 22.06
N ALA A 337 -44.56 18.23 23.17
CA ALA A 337 -43.52 17.21 23.23
C ALA A 337 -43.98 15.86 22.65
N VAL A 338 -43.18 15.29 21.74
CA VAL A 338 -43.24 13.87 21.38
C VAL A 338 -41.83 13.28 21.37
N THR A 339 -41.58 12.41 22.33
CA THR A 339 -40.38 11.57 22.43
C THR A 339 -40.40 10.50 21.32
N SER A 340 -39.52 10.63 20.32
CA SER A 340 -39.33 9.62 19.28
C SER A 340 -38.26 8.61 19.70
N LYS A 341 -38.72 7.41 20.09
CA LYS A 341 -37.90 6.21 20.24
C LYS A 341 -37.58 5.66 18.84
N ARG A 342 -36.29 5.46 18.56
CA ARG A 342 -35.82 4.71 17.37
C ARG A 342 -36.25 3.24 17.47
N PRO A 343 -36.84 2.63 16.43
CA PRO A 343 -36.97 1.19 16.36
C PRO A 343 -35.64 0.57 15.93
N ASN A 344 -35.29 -0.51 16.62
CA ASN A 344 -34.18 -1.39 16.33
C ASN A 344 -34.59 -2.26 15.14
N ILE A 345 -33.88 -2.16 14.01
CA ILE A 345 -34.12 -3.02 12.84
C ILE A 345 -33.18 -4.22 12.96
N THR A 346 -33.79 -5.37 13.18
CA THR A 346 -33.15 -6.69 13.17
C THR A 346 -32.80 -7.08 11.73
N GLU A 347 -31.58 -7.54 11.54
CA GLU A 347 -31.01 -8.04 10.28
C GLU A 347 -31.65 -9.41 9.92
N PRO A 348 -32.09 -9.65 8.68
CA PRO A 348 -32.55 -10.97 8.26
C PRO A 348 -31.36 -11.88 7.94
N GLN A 349 -31.35 -13.07 8.57
CA GLN A 349 -30.44 -14.16 8.24
C GLN A 349 -30.70 -14.66 6.82
N ILE A 350 -29.64 -14.67 5.99
CA ILE A 350 -29.64 -15.34 4.70
C ILE A 350 -29.24 -16.80 4.95
N THR A 351 -30.21 -17.69 4.77
CA THR A 351 -30.02 -19.15 4.73
C THR A 351 -29.21 -19.55 3.51
N ALA A 352 -28.10 -20.24 3.73
CA ALA A 352 -27.30 -20.88 2.69
C ALA A 352 -28.08 -22.05 2.08
N VAL A 353 -28.25 -22.04 0.76
CA VAL A 353 -28.74 -23.18 -0.01
C VAL A 353 -27.53 -24.05 -0.33
N THR A 354 -27.39 -25.17 0.36
CA THR A 354 -26.48 -26.26 0.00
C THR A 354 -26.97 -26.93 -1.27
N SER A 355 -26.25 -26.74 -2.37
CA SER A 355 -26.36 -27.55 -3.57
C SER A 355 -25.41 -28.74 -3.45
N THR A 356 -26.00 -29.92 -3.28
CA THR A 356 -25.36 -31.23 -3.39
C THR A 356 -24.98 -31.49 -4.85
N ALA A 357 -23.69 -31.55 -5.16
CA ALA A 357 -23.20 -32.05 -6.44
C ALA A 357 -22.96 -33.56 -6.34
N GLU A 358 -23.70 -34.30 -7.16
CA GLU A 358 -23.57 -35.72 -7.41
C GLU A 358 -22.15 -36.08 -7.87
N SER A 359 -21.61 -37.13 -7.25
CA SER A 359 -20.39 -37.79 -7.66
C SER A 359 -20.73 -38.86 -8.71
N THR A 360 -20.14 -38.74 -9.90
CA THR A 360 -20.15 -39.80 -10.92
C THR A 360 -18.79 -40.51 -10.89
N PRO A 361 -18.74 -41.85 -11.00
CA PRO A 361 -17.53 -42.61 -10.71
C PRO A 361 -16.59 -42.70 -11.91
N HIS A 362 -15.29 -42.61 -11.61
CA HIS A 362 -14.21 -42.79 -12.57
C HIS A 362 -13.99 -44.28 -12.82
N SER A 363 -14.26 -44.72 -14.05
CA SER A 363 -13.99 -46.08 -14.52
C SER A 363 -12.47 -46.29 -14.64
N THR A 364 -11.97 -47.31 -13.95
CA THR A 364 -10.56 -47.74 -13.99
C THR A 364 -10.42 -48.82 -15.06
N SER A 365 -9.73 -48.53 -16.17
CA SER A 365 -9.32 -49.55 -17.13
C SER A 365 -7.97 -50.14 -16.71
N GLN A 366 -7.98 -51.44 -16.41
CA GLN A 366 -6.80 -52.26 -16.24
C GLN A 366 -6.14 -52.51 -17.60
N GLY A 367 -4.85 -52.19 -17.71
CA GLY A 367 -3.99 -52.61 -18.82
C GLY A 367 -3.16 -53.80 -18.39
N THR A 368 -3.55 -54.99 -18.84
CA THR A 368 -2.71 -56.19 -18.91
C THR A 368 -1.62 -56.00 -19.96
N SER A 369 -0.36 -56.26 -19.60
CA SER A 369 0.70 -56.52 -20.59
C SER A 369 1.49 -57.75 -20.16
N THR A 370 1.28 -58.84 -20.90
CA THR A 370 2.15 -59.99 -21.02
C THR A 370 2.92 -59.86 -22.33
N ALA A 371 4.25 -59.84 -22.26
CA ALA A 371 5.20 -60.47 -23.19
C ALA A 371 6.62 -60.20 -22.67
#